data_AF-A0A8X6MHJ1-F1
#
_entry.id   AF-A0A8X6MHJ1-F1
#
_cell.length_a   1.000
_cell.length_b   1.000
_cell.length_c   1.000
_cell.angle_alpha   90.00
_cell.angle_beta   90.00
_cell.angle_gamma   90.00
#
_symmetry.space_group_name_H-M   'P 1'
#
loop_
_entity.id
_entity.type
_entity.pdbx_description
1 polymer ?
#
loop_
_entity_poly.entity_id
_entity_poly.type
_entity_poly.pdbx_seq_one_letter_code
_entity_poly.pdbx_strand_id
1 'polypeptide(L)'
;MNQRPLQGIMTKFLQDVQLVQRVNQADVQNRLRYAVQIEKLVHGTTELSSEFDDGHIHSNGVLNKQNFRLWALKNSKIISQLDLLPTKCTVFCGIIFK
;
A
#
# COMPACT_ATOMS: atom_id res chain seq x y z
N MET A 1 -30.22 -4.55 -1.91
CA MET A 1 -28.82 -4.34 -1.52
C MET A 1 -27.93 -4.44 -2.75
N ASN A 2 -27.38 -3.32 -3.23
CA ASN A 2 -26.54 -3.27 -4.42
C ASN A 2 -25.10 -3.70 -4.08
N GLN A 3 -24.67 -4.91 -4.47
CA GLN A 3 -23.31 -5.43 -4.30
C GLN A 3 -22.26 -4.81 -5.27
N ARG A 4 -22.66 -3.86 -6.11
CA ARG A 4 -21.81 -3.28 -7.18
C ARG A 4 -20.65 -2.37 -6.74
N PRO A 5 -20.68 -1.61 -5.62
CA PRO A 5 -19.56 -0.70 -5.31
C PRO A 5 -18.30 -1.44 -4.86
N LEU A 6 -18.43 -2.62 -4.24
CA LEU A 6 -17.31 -3.39 -3.70
C LEU A 6 -16.43 -4.02 -4.79
N GLN A 7 -17.03 -4.48 -5.89
CA GLN A 7 -16.27 -5.02 -7.04
C GLN A 7 -15.39 -3.95 -7.70
N GLY A 8 -15.90 -2.72 -7.87
CA GLY A 8 -15.13 -1.61 -8.43
C GLY A 8 -13.94 -1.22 -7.56
N ILE A 9 -14.15 -1.18 -6.24
CA ILE A 9 -13.10 -0.87 -5.25
C ILE A 9 -12.03 -1.96 -5.24
N MET A 10 -12.42 -3.24 -5.18
CA MET A 10 -11.46 -4.36 -5.21
C MET A 10 -10.66 -4.41 -6.51
N THR A 11 -11.28 -4.15 -7.66
CA THR A 11 -10.59 -4.21 -8.95
C THR A 11 -9.55 -3.09 -9.08
N LYS A 12 -9.83 -1.90 -8.53
CA LYS A 12 -8.87 -0.79 -8.46
C LYS A 12 -7.77 -1.09 -7.43
N PHE A 13 -8.15 -1.58 -6.26
CA PHE A 13 -7.22 -1.97 -5.19
C PHE A 13 -6.21 -3.03 -5.66
N LEU A 14 -6.65 -4.02 -6.44
CA LEU A 14 -5.76 -5.06 -7.01
C LEU A 14 -4.85 -4.56 -8.13
N GLN A 15 -5.19 -3.44 -8.80
CA GLN A 15 -4.32 -2.82 -9.80
C GLN A 15 -3.23 -1.97 -9.13
N ASP A 16 -3.57 -1.38 -7.99
CA ASP A 16 -2.72 -0.44 -7.26
C ASP A 16 -1.81 -1.15 -6.24
N VAL A 17 -2.23 -2.25 -5.61
CA VAL A 17 -1.38 -2.97 -4.64
C VAL A 17 -0.21 -3.66 -5.35
N GLN A 18 1.02 -3.20 -5.06
CA GLN A 18 2.21 -4.03 -5.27
C GLN A 18 2.19 -5.16 -4.24
N LEU A 19 2.00 -6.40 -4.69
CA LEU A 19 2.16 -7.59 -3.86
C LEU A 19 3.65 -7.74 -3.49
N VAL A 20 4.06 -7.16 -2.38
CA VAL A 20 5.47 -7.18 -1.96
C VAL A 20 5.80 -8.56 -1.38
N GLN A 21 6.78 -9.21 -2.02
CA GLN A 21 7.50 -10.44 -1.61
C GLN A 21 6.66 -11.66 -1.19
N ARG A 22 7.16 -12.86 -1.51
CA ARG A 22 6.58 -14.09 -0.97
C ARG A 22 6.80 -14.09 0.55
N VAL A 23 5.72 -13.92 1.31
CA VAL A 23 5.76 -13.96 2.77
C VAL A 23 6.22 -15.35 3.22
N ASN A 24 7.28 -15.42 4.03
CA ASN A 24 7.76 -16.68 4.56
C ASN A 24 6.88 -17.14 5.75
N GLN A 25 6.97 -18.41 6.14
CA GLN A 25 6.12 -18.95 7.22
C GLN A 25 6.35 -18.25 8.56
N ALA A 26 7.58 -17.81 8.87
CA ALA A 26 7.87 -17.10 10.11
C ALA A 26 7.19 -15.73 10.15
N ASP A 27 7.19 -15.00 9.03
CA ASP A 27 6.50 -13.72 8.90
C ASP A 27 4.99 -13.87 9.07
N VAL A 28 4.39 -14.94 8.55
CA VAL A 28 2.96 -15.23 8.78
C VAL A 28 2.68 -15.37 10.27
N GLN A 29 3.49 -16.15 10.99
CA GLN A 29 3.32 -16.37 12.42
C GLN A 29 3.56 -15.09 13.23
N ASN A 30 4.52 -14.26 12.83
CA ASN A 30 4.81 -13.00 13.51
C ASN A 30 3.69 -11.98 13.29
N ARG A 31 3.18 -11.87 12.07
CA ARG A 31 2.03 -11.00 11.73
C ARG A 31 0.78 -11.41 12.51
N LEU A 32 0.51 -12.71 12.62
CA LEU A 32 -0.63 -13.20 13.40
C LEU A 32 -0.48 -12.89 14.89
N ARG A 33 0.71 -13.12 15.47
CA ARG A 33 1.00 -12.79 16.87
C ARG A 33 0.81 -11.30 17.14
N TYR A 34 1.35 -10.45 16.27
CA TYR A 34 1.19 -9.00 16.37
C TYR A 34 -0.28 -8.58 16.31
N ALA A 35 -1.05 -9.11 15.36
CA ALA A 35 -2.48 -8.80 15.21
C ALA A 35 -3.27 -9.14 16.50
N VAL A 36 -3.05 -10.32 17.08
CA VAL A 36 -3.69 -10.73 18.35
C VAL A 36 -3.25 -9.85 19.52
N GLN A 37 -1.99 -9.39 19.54
CA GLN A 37 -1.49 -8.50 20.59
C GLN A 37 -2.12 -7.11 20.50
N ILE A 38 -2.16 -6.51 19.30
CA ILE A 38 -2.77 -5.20 19.07
C ILE A 38 -4.27 -5.25 19.35
N GLU A 39 -4.97 -6.30 18.92
CA GLU A 39 -6.40 -6.46 19.23
C GLU A 39 -6.66 -6.39 20.73
N LYS A 40 -5.85 -7.07 21.55
CA LYS A 40 -5.96 -7.03 23.02
C LYS A 40 -5.63 -5.67 23.61
N LEU A 41 -4.64 -4.95 23.05
CA LEU A 41 -4.22 -3.64 23.53
C LEU A 41 -5.23 -2.54 23.19
N VAL A 42 -5.92 -2.67 22.05
CA VAL A 42 -6.92 -1.70 21.57
C VAL A 42 -8.33 -2.08 22.04
N HIS A 43 -8.53 -3.27 22.61
CA HIS A 43 -9.83 -3.69 23.11
C HIS A 43 -10.31 -2.78 24.25
N GLY A 44 -11.31 -1.95 23.97
CA GLY A 44 -11.86 -0.98 24.92
C GLY A 44 -11.25 0.42 24.84
N THR A 45 -10.30 0.68 23.94
CA THR A 45 -9.81 2.03 23.62
C THR A 45 -10.14 2.38 22.17
N THR A 46 -10.54 3.63 21.93
CA THR A 46 -10.79 4.14 20.56
C THR A 46 -9.55 4.84 19.99
N GLU A 47 -8.49 4.94 20.78
CA GLU A 47 -7.28 5.66 20.44
C GLU A 47 -6.33 4.73 19.66
N LEU A 48 -6.35 4.86 18.34
CA LEU A 48 -5.25 4.37 17.51
C LEU A 48 -4.05 5.28 17.75
N SER A 49 -2.92 4.69 18.15
CA SER A 49 -1.64 5.40 18.25
C SER A 49 -1.27 6.05 16.92
N SER A 50 -0.53 7.15 16.96
CA SER A 50 0.03 7.79 15.77
C SER A 50 0.75 6.77 14.89
N GLU A 51 0.36 6.68 13.63
CA GLU A 51 1.00 5.80 12.65
C GLU A 51 2.02 6.61 11.84
N PHE A 52 3.26 6.15 11.77
CA PHE A 52 4.32 6.79 10.99
C PHE A 52 4.82 5.83 9.93
N ASP A 53 5.10 6.35 8.74
CA ASP A 53 5.68 5.57 7.65
C ASP A 53 6.60 6.45 6.78
N ASP A 54 7.47 5.81 6.01
CA ASP A 54 8.28 6.46 5.00
C ASP A 54 7.88 6.04 3.59
N GLY A 55 7.89 7.00 2.67
CA GLY A 55 7.48 6.81 1.29
C GLY A 55 8.49 7.41 0.32
N HIS A 56 8.54 6.86 -0.89
CA HIS A 56 9.33 7.41 -1.98
C HIS A 56 8.43 7.93 -3.10
N ILE A 57 8.60 9.22 -3.45
CA ILE A 57 7.97 9.85 -4.60
C ILE A 57 9.02 9.99 -5.70
N HIS A 58 8.83 9.27 -6.80
CA HIS A 58 9.71 9.31 -7.96
C HIS A 58 9.23 10.38 -8.95
N SER A 59 10.15 11.16 -9.52
CA SER A 59 9.83 12.27 -10.44
C SER A 59 9.16 11.80 -11.75
N ASN A 60 9.37 10.54 -12.13
CA ASN A 60 8.79 9.93 -13.32
C ASN A 60 7.53 9.09 -13.03
N GLY A 61 6.96 9.24 -11.83
CA GLY A 61 5.79 8.50 -11.37
C GLY A 61 6.13 7.17 -10.70
N VAL A 62 5.14 6.56 -10.05
CA VAL A 62 5.30 5.26 -9.39
C VAL A 62 5.00 4.15 -10.39
N LEU A 63 6.02 3.38 -10.74
CA LEU A 63 5.88 2.16 -11.55
C LEU A 63 5.50 0.99 -10.64
N ASN A 64 4.38 0.33 -10.91
CA ASN A 64 4.09 -0.98 -10.36
C ASN A 64 5.01 -2.01 -11.05
N LYS A 65 6.02 -2.49 -10.31
CA LYS A 65 7.03 -3.43 -10.83
C LYS A 65 6.49 -4.81 -11.21
N GLN A 66 5.26 -5.15 -10.82
CA GLN A 66 4.67 -6.46 -11.10
C GLN A 66 3.94 -6.50 -12.43
N ASN A 67 3.31 -5.38 -12.81
CA ASN A 67 2.55 -5.28 -14.05
C ASN A 67 3.15 -4.26 -15.03
N PHE A 68 4.28 -3.62 -14.66
CA PHE A 68 4.98 -2.59 -15.43
C PHE A 68 4.08 -1.41 -15.83
N ARG A 69 3.11 -1.06 -14.98
CA ARG A 69 2.21 0.07 -15.22
C ARG A 69 2.50 1.22 -14.29
N LEU A 70 2.44 2.43 -14.83
CA LEU A 70 2.42 3.65 -14.05
C LEU A 70 1.09 3.77 -13.32
N TRP A 71 1.15 4.20 -12.07
CA TRP A 71 -0.03 4.61 -11.34
C TRP A 71 -0.64 5.84 -12.02
N ALA A 72 -1.84 5.68 -12.57
CA ALA A 72 -2.55 6.74 -13.27
C ALA A 72 -4.06 6.58 -13.08
N LEU A 73 -4.79 7.70 -13.06
CA LEU A 73 -6.25 7.71 -12.94
C LEU A 73 -6.96 6.96 -14.07
N LYS A 74 -6.29 6.82 -15.22
CA LYS A 74 -6.74 6.02 -16.37
C LYS A 74 -5.60 5.13 -16.81
N ASN A 75 -5.92 3.88 -17.15
CA ASN A 75 -4.96 2.93 -17.68
C ASN A 75 -4.45 3.41 -19.06
N SER A 76 -3.30 4.08 -19.06
CA SER A 76 -2.65 4.50 -20.30
C SER A 76 -2.04 3.26 -20.95
N LYS A 77 -2.45 2.94 -22.19
CA LYS A 77 -1.85 1.85 -22.98
C LYS A 77 -0.50 2.27 -23.59
N ILE A 78 0.10 3.33 -23.08
CA ILE A 78 1.32 3.94 -23.61
C ILE A 78 2.51 3.21 -23.01
N ILE A 79 3.36 2.64 -23.86
CA ILE A 79 4.66 2.10 -23.44
C ILE A 79 5.56 3.30 -23.19
N SER A 80 6.00 3.46 -21.95
CA SER A 80 6.90 4.55 -21.54
C SER A 80 8.28 3.99 -21.24
N GLN A 81 9.31 4.57 -21.82
CA GLN A 81 10.68 4.33 -21.39
C GLN A 81 10.96 5.24 -20.19
N LEU A 82 11.39 4.63 -19.08
CA LEU A 82 11.72 5.33 -17.84
C LEU A 82 13.22 5.21 -17.58
N ASP A 83 13.81 6.26 -17.02
CA ASP A 83 15.18 6.19 -16.52
C ASP A 83 15.30 5.09 -15.47
N LEU A 84 16.43 4.38 -15.51
CA LEU A 84 16.73 3.30 -14.56
C LEU A 84 16.90 3.84 -13.11
N LEU A 85 17.34 5.09 -12.99
CA LEU A 85 17.66 5.76 -11.74
C LEU A 85 16.94 7.12 -11.66
N PRO A 86 15.61 7.14 -11.54
CA PRO A 86 14.87 8.39 -11.46
C PRO A 86 15.17 9.10 -10.15
N THR A 87 15.21 10.43 -10.20
CA THR A 87 15.27 11.25 -9.00
C THR A 87 14.06 10.93 -8.11
N LYS A 88 14.32 10.77 -6.80
CA LYS A 88 13.27 10.49 -5.82
C LYS A 88 13.36 11.45 -4.64
N CYS A 89 12.20 11.76 -4.08
CA CYS A 89 12.07 12.40 -2.79
C CYS A 89 11.60 11.35 -1.77
N THR A 90 12.32 11.21 -0.66
CA THR A 90 11.86 10.43 0.48
C THR A 90 11.05 11.33 1.39
N VAL A 91 9.82 10.95 1.68
CA VAL A 91 8.95 11.62 2.63
C VAL A 91 8.82 10.77 3.88
N PHE A 92 8.82 11.40 5.04
CA PHE A 92 8.47 10.78 6.31
C PHE A 92 7.14 11.39 6.75
N CYS A 93 6.12 10.57 6.92
CA CYS A 93 4.78 11.03 7.25
C CYS A 93 4.26 10.34 8.51
N GLY A 94 3.35 11.04 9.21
CA GLY A 94 2.66 10.52 10.38
C GLY A 94 1.21 10.95 10.37
N ILE A 95 0.30 10.05 10.73
CA ILE A 95 -1.11 10.34 10.95
C ILE A 95 -1.39 10.20 12.44
N ILE A 96 -1.97 11.25 13.01
CA ILE A 96 -2.42 11.26 14.41
C ILE A 96 -3.94 11.23 14.38
N PHE A 97 -4.53 10.15 14.90
CA PHE A 97 -5.98 10.05 15.05
C PHE A 97 -6.38 10.86 16.30
N LYS A 98 -7.30 11.81 16.11
CA LYS A 98 -7.89 12.64 17.17
C LYS A 98 -9.29 12.16 17.50
#